data_AF-A0A376KIR3-F1
#
_entry.id   AF-A0A376KIR3-F1
#
_cell.length_a   1.000
_cell.length_b   1.000
_cell.length_c   1.000
_cell.angle_alpha   90.00
_cell.angle_beta   90.00
_cell.angle_gamma   90.00
#
_symmetry.space_group_name_H-M   'P 1'
#
loop_
_entity.id
_entity.type
_entity.pdbx_description
1 polymer ?
#
loop_
_entity_poly.entity_id
_entity_poly.type
_entity_poly.pdbx_seq_one_letter_code
_entity_poly.pdbx_strand_id
1 'polypeptide(L)' 'MIIVTGGAGFIGSNIVKALNDKGITDILVVDNLKDGTKFVNLVGSGYRGLYG' A
#
# COMPACT_ATOMS: atom_id res chain seq x y z
N MET A 1 -4.15 -6.45 11.83
CA MET A 1 -3.20 -5.46 11.30
C MET A 1 -2.08 -6.13 10.54
N ILE A 2 -1.96 -5.84 9.24
CA ILE A 2 -0.83 -6.24 8.37
C ILE A 2 -0.03 -4.99 8.02
N ILE A 3 1.31 -5.08 8.09
CA ILE A 3 2.20 -3.99 7.67
C ILE A 3 2.84 -4.35 6.34
N VAL A 4 2.76 -3.45 5.36
CA VAL A 4 3.40 -3.61 4.05
C VAL A 4 4.43 -2.50 3.87
N THR A 5 5.70 -2.86 4.03
CA THR A 5 6.84 -1.98 3.72
C THR A 5 7.10 -1.97 2.21
N GLY A 6 7.33 -0.80 1.61
CA GLY A 6 7.43 -0.68 0.15
C GLY A 6 6.07 -0.85 -0.55
N GLY A 7 4.97 -0.59 0.16
CA GLY A 7 3.61 -0.84 -0.32
C GLY A 7 3.16 0.03 -1.51
N ALA A 8 3.84 1.15 -1.78
CA ALA A 8 3.58 1.98 -2.97
C ALA A 8 4.36 1.51 -4.21
N GLY A 9 5.30 0.57 -4.04
CA GLY A 9 6.01 -0.06 -5.15
C GLY A 9 5.13 -1.00 -5.99
N PHE A 10 5.68 -1.49 -7.10
CA PHE A 10 4.99 -2.37 -8.04
C PHE A 10 4.41 -3.63 -7.38
N ILE A 11 5.22 -4.33 -6.58
CA ILE A 11 4.79 -5.56 -5.90
C ILE A 11 3.91 -5.24 -4.69
N GLY A 12 4.32 -4.25 -3.88
CA GLY A 12 3.63 -3.89 -2.65
C GLY A 12 2.17 -3.50 -2.87
N SER A 13 1.89 -2.71 -3.91
CA SER A 13 0.54 -2.27 -4.26
C SER A 13 -0.38 -3.44 -4.65
N ASN A 14 0.15 -4.41 -5.41
CA ASN A 14 -0.58 -5.64 -5.76
C ASN A 14 -0.86 -6.52 -4.54
N ILE A 15 0.05 -6.57 -3.56
CA ILE A 15 -0.17 -7.28 -2.30
C ILE A 15 -1.32 -6.61 -1.53
N VAL A 16 -1.32 -5.27 -1.40
CA VAL A 16 -2.41 -4.53 -0.73
C VAL A 16 -3.75 -4.82 -1.41
N LYS A 17 -3.80 -4.79 -2.74
CA LYS A 17 -5.00 -5.10 -3.51
C LYS A 17 -5.49 -6.53 -3.26
N ALA A 18 -4.60 -7.53 -3.33
CA ALA A 18 -4.97 -8.92 -3.08
C ALA A 18 -5.45 -9.17 -1.64
N LEU A 19 -4.91 -8.44 -0.66
CA LEU A 19 -5.40 -8.48 0.72
C LEU A 19 -6.79 -7.86 0.84
N ASN A 20 -7.03 -6.72 0.19
CA ASN A 20 -8.37 -6.10 0.13
C ASN A 20 -9.39 -7.04 -0.54
N ASP A 21 -9.03 -7.70 -1.65
CA ASP A 21 -9.91 -8.65 -2.35
C ASP A 21 -10.27 -9.86 -1.46
N LYS A 22 -9.43 -10.18 -0.47
CA LYS A 22 -9.69 -11.21 0.56
C LYS A 22 -10.49 -10.68 1.76
N GLY A 23 -10.95 -9.42 1.74
CA GLY A 23 -11.66 -8.76 2.83
C GLY A 23 -10.77 -8.29 3.98
N ILE A 24 -9.44 -8.31 3.80
CA ILE A 24 -8.49 -7.84 4.80
C ILE A 24 -8.24 -6.34 4.53
N THR A 25 -8.73 -5.49 5.43
CA THR A 25 -8.69 -4.03 5.26
C THR A 25 -7.86 -3.32 6.31
N ASP A 26 -7.52 -4.00 7.40
CA ASP A 26 -6.65 -3.48 8.46
C ASP A 26 -5.16 -3.59 8.04
N ILE A 27 -4.78 -2.74 7.07
CA ILE A 27 -3.47 -2.71 6.43
C ILE A 27 -2.82 -1.34 6.65
N LEU A 28 -1.58 -1.37 7.13
CA LEU A 28 -0.70 -0.21 7.26
C LEU A 28 0.41 -0.28 6.20
N VAL A 29 0.43 0.70 5.28
CA VAL A 29 1.48 0.83 4.28
C VAL A 29 2.55 1.79 4.77
N VAL A 30 3.80 1.34 4.70
CA VAL A 30 5.00 2.15 5.03
C VAL A 30 5.86 2.21 3.79
N ASP A 31 6.08 3.40 3.23
CA ASP A 31 6.94 3.56 2.05
C ASP A 31 7.75 4.86 2.15
N ASN A 32 8.89 4.89 1.48
CA ASN A 32 9.74 6.06 1.35
C ASN A 32 9.41 6.74 0.02
N LEU A 33 8.58 7.77 0.11
CA LEU A 33 7.92 8.41 -1.03
C LEU A 33 8.73 9.54 -1.66
N LYS A 34 10.05 9.39 -1.70
CA LYS A 34 10.94 10.35 -2.39
C LYS A 34 10.63 10.52 -3.88
N ASP A 35 9.87 9.58 -4.46
CA ASP A 35 9.40 9.63 -5.84
C ASP A 35 7.87 9.67 -5.88
N GLY A 36 7.30 10.81 -6.30
CA GLY A 36 5.86 11.07 -6.36
C GLY A 36 5.10 10.18 -7.33
N THR A 37 5.79 9.45 -8.23
CA THR A 37 5.17 8.47 -9.14
C THR A 37 4.72 7.19 -8.44
N LYS A 38 5.10 6.94 -7.18
CA LYS A 38 4.71 5.71 -6.48
C LYS A 38 3.26 5.71 -5.98
N PHE A 39 2.65 6.88 -5.82
CA PHE A 39 1.28 7.01 -5.32
C PHE A 39 0.22 6.51 -6.29
N VAL A 40 0.45 6.61 -7.60
CA VAL A 40 -0.54 6.18 -8.61
C VAL A 40 -0.89 4.69 -8.50
N ASN A 41 0.02 3.87 -7.97
CA ASN A 41 -0.21 2.42 -7.83
C ASN A 41 -1.16 2.06 -6.68
N LEU A 42 -1.38 2.97 -5.73
CA LEU A 42 -2.22 2.73 -4.55
C LEU A 42 -3.61 3.40 -4.67
N VAL A 43 -3.89 4.07 -5.78
CA VAL A 43 -5.18 4.72 -6.02
C VAL A 43 -6.30 3.68 -6.01
N GLY A 44 -7.26 3.85 -5.11
CA GLY A 44 -8.42 2.96 -4.97
C GLY A 44 -8.18 1.71 -4.09
N SER A 45 -6.98 1.55 -3.51
CA SER A 45 -6.72 0.52 -2.49
C SER A 45 -7.14 1.04 -1.11
N GLY A 46 -7.82 0.21 -0.31
CA GLY A 46 -8.16 0.55 1.07
C GLY A 46 -6.96 0.29 1.99
N TYR A 47 -6.24 1.34 2.37
CA TYR A 47 -5.09 1.26 3.27
C TYR A 47 -4.94 2.51 4.15
N ARG A 48 -4.19 2.38 5.25
CA ARG A 48 -3.69 3.52 6.03
C ARG A 48 -2.21 3.74 5.69
N GLY A 49 -1.86 4.95 5.26
CA GLY A 49 -0.49 5.30 4.92
C GLY A 49 0.24 5.96 6.09
N LEU A 50 1.48 5.54 6.34
CA LEU A 50 2.46 6.31 7.11
C LEU A 50 3.59 6.70 6.15
N TYR A 51 3.78 8.01 6.03
CA TYR A 51 4.72 8.62 5.10
C TYR A 51 5.83 9.28 5.91
N GLY A 52 7.08 8.94 5.59
CA GLY A 52 8.29 9.55 6.15
C GLY A 52 9.13 10.22 5.08
#